data_AF-D5J9N9-F1
#
_entry.id   AF-D5J9N9-F1
#
_cell.length_a   1.000
_cell.length_b   1.000
_cell.length_c   1.000
_cell.angle_alpha   90.00
_cell.angle_beta   90.00
_cell.angle_gamma   90.00
#
_symmetry.space_group_name_H-M   'P 1'
#
loop_
_entity.id
_entity.type
_entity.pdbx_description
1 polymer ?
#
loop_
_entity_poly.entity_id
_entity_poly.type
_entity_poly.pdbx_seq_one_letter_code
_entity_poly.pdbx_strand_id
1 'polypeptide(L)'
;MKSLLLTLAVMTIVCLDLGYTNVCYTHESANPKTSVLCGYGTIFCYKSSWIYRGVEKIERGCASACPDMKPNGKYIYCCTRDECND
;
A
#
# COMPACT_ATOMS: atom_id res chain seq x y z
N MET A 1 30.34 27.25 6.08
CA MET A 1 28.95 27.13 6.58
C MET A 1 27.95 26.53 5.58
N LYS A 2 28.34 26.25 4.32
CA LYS A 2 27.41 25.72 3.29
C LYS A 2 27.14 24.22 3.37
N SER A 3 28.08 23.40 3.90
CA SER A 3 27.89 21.95 3.97
C SER A 3 26.84 21.53 5.01
N LEU A 4 26.77 22.23 6.14
CA LEU A 4 25.83 21.94 7.24
C LEU A 4 24.36 22.11 6.82
N LEU A 5 24.07 23.18 6.07
CA LEU A 5 22.74 23.45 5.51
C LEU A 5 22.36 22.41 4.44
N LEU A 6 23.32 22.00 3.61
CA LEU A 6 23.12 20.97 2.60
C LEU A 6 22.84 19.61 3.25
N THR A 7 23.60 19.23 4.28
CA THR A 7 23.38 17.97 5.01
C THR A 7 22.03 17.95 5.72
N LEU A 8 21.61 19.07 6.32
CA LEU A 8 20.32 19.15 6.99
C LEU A 8 19.16 19.00 6.00
N ALA A 9 19.25 19.67 4.84
CA ALA A 9 18.24 19.57 3.78
C ALA A 9 18.12 18.14 3.22
N VAL A 10 19.25 17.47 2.94
CA VAL A 10 19.25 16.08 2.45
C VAL A 10 18.65 15.13 3.48
N MET A 11 18.99 15.27 4.77
CA MET A 11 18.42 14.45 5.83
C MET A 11 16.91 14.65 5.96
N THR A 12 16.42 15.89 5.86
CA THR A 12 14.98 16.16 5.93
C THR A 12 14.22 15.58 4.75
N ILE A 13 14.77 15.62 3.53
CA ILE A 13 14.13 15.06 2.33
C ILE A 13 14.06 13.54 2.44
N VAL A 14 15.17 12.90 2.81
CA VAL A 14 15.24 11.45 3.03
C VAL A 14 14.25 11.02 4.12
N CYS A 15 14.16 11.74 5.24
CA CYS A 15 13.20 11.45 6.31
C CYS A 15 11.73 11.67 5.89
N LEU A 16 11.44 12.64 5.02
CA LEU A 16 10.09 12.88 4.52
C LEU A 16 9.64 11.78 3.56
N ASP A 17 10.53 11.33 2.68
CA ASP A 17 10.25 10.25 1.71
C ASP A 17 10.09 8.89 2.40
N LEU A 18 10.84 8.64 3.49
CA LEU A 18 10.66 7.46 4.35
C LEU A 18 9.38 7.52 5.20
N GLY A 19 8.83 8.71 5.42
CA GLY A 19 7.66 8.97 6.25
C GLY A 19 6.34 9.06 5.49
N TYR A 20 6.35 8.99 4.15
CA TYR A 20 5.12 9.08 3.36
C TYR A 20 4.28 7.81 3.55
N THR A 21 3.15 7.97 4.24
CA THR A 21 2.18 6.91 4.47
C THR A 21 0.98 7.10 3.55
N ASN A 22 0.59 6.04 2.84
CA ASN A 22 -0.59 6.06 1.97
C ASN A 22 -1.85 5.72 2.77
N VAL A 23 -3.00 6.23 2.34
CA VAL A 23 -4.30 5.71 2.76
C VAL A 23 -4.71 4.61 1.78
N CYS A 24 -5.09 3.42 2.26
CA CYS A 24 -5.51 2.33 1.38
C CYS A 24 -6.88 1.78 1.78
N TYR A 25 -7.65 1.26 0.83
CA TYR A 25 -8.84 0.49 1.14
C TYR A 25 -8.48 -0.85 1.81
N THR A 26 -9.34 -1.29 2.74
CA THR A 26 -9.19 -2.55 3.51
C THR A 26 -10.45 -3.43 3.46
N HIS A 27 -11.51 -2.98 2.81
CA HIS A 27 -12.74 -3.74 2.72
C HIS A 27 -12.56 -5.00 1.87
N GLU A 28 -13.14 -6.09 2.37
CA GLU A 28 -13.18 -7.38 1.66
C GLU A 28 -14.38 -7.48 0.72
N SER A 29 -14.18 -8.04 -0.47
CA SER A 29 -15.24 -8.37 -1.44
C SER A 29 -16.30 -7.26 -1.58
N ALA A 30 -17.54 -7.53 -1.16
CA ALA A 30 -18.70 -6.64 -1.26
C ALA A 30 -19.03 -5.92 0.06
N ASN A 31 -18.14 -6.00 1.05
CA ASN A 31 -18.31 -5.27 2.29
C ASN A 31 -18.26 -3.76 2.04
N PRO A 32 -18.91 -2.93 2.88
CA PRO A 32 -18.82 -1.49 2.80
C PRO A 32 -17.36 -1.01 2.75
N LYS A 33 -17.10 0.05 1.96
CA LYS A 33 -15.75 0.59 1.82
C LYS A 33 -15.21 1.06 3.18
N THR A 34 -14.05 0.56 3.53
CA THR A 34 -13.23 0.99 4.67
C THR A 34 -11.83 1.30 4.18
N SER A 35 -11.17 2.27 4.82
CA SER A 35 -9.78 2.62 4.54
C SER A 35 -8.96 2.73 5.84
N VAL A 36 -7.65 2.67 5.70
CA VAL A 36 -6.70 2.80 6.81
C VAL A 36 -5.50 3.63 6.37
N LEU A 37 -4.95 4.41 7.29
CA LEU A 37 -3.62 5.01 7.13
C LEU A 37 -2.57 3.92 7.31
N CYS A 38 -1.75 3.70 6.28
CA CYS A 38 -0.67 2.73 6.31
C CYS A 38 0.43 3.14 7.31
N GLY A 39 1.07 2.16 7.93
CA GLY A 39 2.18 2.40 8.85
C GLY A 39 3.48 2.82 8.15
N TYR A 40 4.48 3.20 8.95
CA TYR A 40 5.83 3.48 8.44
C TYR A 40 6.40 2.25 7.72
N GLY A 41 6.90 2.44 6.50
CA GLY A 41 7.47 1.37 5.68
C GLY A 41 6.47 0.56 4.86
N THR A 42 5.16 0.89 4.88
CA THR A 42 4.17 0.29 3.96
C THR A 42 3.77 1.28 2.86
N ILE A 43 4.50 1.22 1.74
CA ILE A 43 4.36 2.15 0.61
C ILE A 43 3.35 1.71 -0.44
N PHE A 44 2.88 0.46 -0.42
CA PHE A 44 1.94 -0.05 -1.41
C PHE A 44 0.54 -0.23 -0.84
N CYS A 45 -0.47 0.28 -1.54
CA CYS A 45 -1.82 -0.26 -1.49
C CYS A 45 -1.88 -1.47 -2.42
N TYR A 46 -2.40 -2.60 -1.95
CA TYR A 46 -2.65 -3.77 -2.79
C TYR A 46 -4.14 -4.08 -2.90
N LYS A 47 -4.51 -4.71 -4.02
CA LYS A 47 -5.79 -5.39 -4.24
C LYS A 47 -5.47 -6.74 -4.85
N SER A 48 -5.94 -7.82 -4.23
CA SER A 48 -5.79 -9.17 -4.75
C SER A 48 -7.15 -9.83 -4.87
N SER A 49 -7.32 -10.69 -5.88
CA SER A 49 -8.48 -11.55 -5.96
C SER A 49 -8.11 -13.01 -6.21
N TRP A 50 -8.88 -13.92 -5.63
CA TRP A 50 -8.70 -15.36 -5.75
C TRP A 50 -10.04 -16.09 -5.67
N ILE A 51 -10.08 -17.32 -6.17
CA ILE A 51 -11.27 -18.16 -6.09
C ILE A 51 -11.20 -19.03 -4.83
N TYR A 52 -12.23 -18.94 -3.99
CA TYR A 52 -12.44 -19.81 -2.84
C TYR A 52 -13.81 -20.47 -2.95
N ARG A 53 -13.84 -21.80 -3.09
CA ARG A 53 -15.06 -22.61 -3.23
C ARG A 53 -15.99 -22.10 -4.35
N GLY A 54 -15.42 -21.72 -5.49
CA GLY A 54 -16.18 -21.21 -6.65
C GLY A 54 -16.60 -19.74 -6.54
N VAL A 55 -16.28 -19.05 -5.44
CA VAL A 55 -16.61 -17.64 -5.23
C VAL A 55 -15.35 -16.78 -5.29
N GLU A 56 -15.41 -15.65 -5.99
CA GLU A 56 -14.33 -14.66 -6.01
C GLU A 56 -14.25 -13.92 -4.67
N LYS A 57 -13.07 -13.95 -4.06
CA LYS A 57 -12.70 -13.18 -2.88
C LYS A 57 -11.79 -12.05 -3.30
N ILE A 58 -12.01 -10.87 -2.73
CA ILE A 58 -11.18 -9.69 -2.96
C ILE A 58 -10.65 -9.24 -1.60
N GLU A 59 -9.35 -9.03 -1.51
CA GLU A 59 -8.66 -8.49 -0.34
C GLU A 59 -7.87 -7.27 -0.73
N ARG A 60 -7.84 -6.30 0.18
CA ARG A 60 -7.20 -5.02 0.00
C ARG A 60 -6.44 -4.66 1.26
N GLY A 61 -5.35 -3.94 1.13
CA GLY A 61 -4.64 -3.41 2.30
C GLY A 61 -3.34 -2.71 1.98
N CYS A 62 -2.56 -2.48 3.03
CA CYS A 62 -1.22 -1.92 2.97
C CYS A 62 -0.17 -3.05 2.87
N ALA A 63 0.90 -2.82 2.14
CA ALA A 63 2.05 -3.72 2.10
C ALA A 63 3.37 -2.95 1.91
N SER A 64 4.46 -3.48 2.47
CA SER A 64 5.82 -2.95 2.29
C SER A 64 6.42 -3.33 0.93
N ALA A 65 5.95 -4.45 0.37
CA ALA A 65 6.22 -4.90 -1.00
C ALA A 65 4.91 -5.37 -1.63
N CYS A 66 4.81 -5.34 -2.95
CA CYS A 66 3.63 -5.90 -3.63
C CYS A 66 3.56 -7.41 -3.35
N PRO A 67 2.44 -7.93 -2.80
CA PRO A 67 2.35 -9.35 -2.45
C PRO A 67 2.43 -10.26 -3.68
N ASP A 68 2.84 -11.50 -3.46
CA ASP A 68 2.76 -12.54 -4.49
C ASP A 68 1.32 -12.96 -4.73
N MET A 69 1.06 -13.44 -5.95
CA MET A 69 -0.23 -13.98 -6.32
C MET A 69 -0.51 -15.29 -5.56
N LYS A 70 -1.69 -15.38 -4.92
CA LYS A 70 -2.09 -16.60 -4.20
C LYS A 70 -2.20 -17.80 -5.16
N PRO A 71 -2.09 -19.07 -4.69
CA PRO A 71 -2.17 -20.26 -5.55
C PRO A 71 -3.44 -20.36 -6.42
N ASN A 72 -4.58 -19.90 -5.89
CA ASN A 72 -5.86 -19.80 -6.62
C ASN A 72 -6.15 -18.35 -7.06
N GLY A 73 -5.10 -17.55 -7.20
CA GLY A 73 -5.17 -16.14 -7.53
C GLY A 73 -5.67 -15.94 -8.95
N LYS A 74 -6.51 -14.92 -9.12
CA LYS A 74 -6.99 -14.44 -10.41
C LYS A 74 -6.32 -13.11 -10.78
N TYR A 75 -5.99 -12.29 -9.79
CA TYR A 75 -5.40 -10.97 -9.99
C TYR A 75 -4.64 -10.48 -8.77
N ILE A 76 -3.58 -9.70 -9.01
CA ILE A 76 -2.91 -8.86 -8.01
C ILE A 76 -2.57 -7.50 -8.64
N TYR A 77 -2.80 -6.44 -7.88
CA TYR A 77 -2.46 -5.07 -8.26
C TYR A 77 -1.97 -4.28 -7.08
N CYS A 78 -0.96 -3.47 -7.33
CA CYS A 78 -0.32 -2.62 -6.34
C CYS A 78 -0.14 -1.22 -6.91
N CYS A 79 -0.26 -0.23 -6.03
CA CYS A 79 -0.14 1.17 -6.37
C CYS A 79 0.29 1.98 -5.13
N THR A 80 0.75 3.22 -5.32
CA THR A 80 1.41 4.01 -4.27
C THR A 80 0.73 5.37 -4.04
N ARG A 81 -0.56 5.49 -4.38
CA ARG A 81 -1.36 6.69 -4.17
C ARG A 81 -2.47 6.41 -3.18
N ASP A 82 -3.02 7.44 -2.56
CA ASP A 82 -4.16 7.28 -1.67
C ASP A 82 -5.35 6.63 -2.38
N GLU A 83 -5.94 5.63 -1.71
CA GLU A 83 -7.15 4.90 -2.08
C GLU A 83 -7.12 4.31 -3.50
N CYS A 84 -5.93 4.06 -4.04
CA CYS A 84 -5.76 3.65 -5.43
C CYS A 84 -6.12 2.18 -5.71
N ASN A 85 -6.44 1.41 -4.67
CA ASN A 85 -6.68 -0.04 -4.71
C ASN A 85 -8.17 -0.43 -4.68
N ASP A 86 -9.05 0.40 -5.26
CA ASP A 86 -10.49 0.11 -5.36
C ASP A 86 -10.78 -1.16 -6.19
#